data_AF-A0A0V0RRE2-F1
#
_entry.id   AF-A0A0V0RRE2-F1
#
_cell.length_a   1.000
_cell.length_b   1.000
_cell.length_c   1.000
_cell.angle_alpha   90.00
_cell.angle_beta   90.00
_cell.angle_gamma   90.00
#
_symmetry.space_group_name_H-M   'P 1'
#
loop_
_entity.id
_entity.type
_entity.pdbx_description
1 polymer ?
#
loop_
_entity_poly.entity_id
_entity_poly.type
_entity_poly.pdbx_seq_one_letter_code
_entity_poly.pdbx_strand_id
1 'polypeptide(L)'
;MLTSIYIIVFISIMLIAYGQAEVIFCQYLPCEYCEDPRLSTHCIAHCKQCIAESRVWFDNPLVHTVPQMSKEEASRIFRRCCENMDIPDGCYDLCSYDTTYMQVFEIRIVFFVPLIIYIIYVLKQAHKRRCCRFDHLREILICASGGNDVTHCCGEYGAFSGGLSYCRMFCRPSDNRWAVDYPLNTLYASCLRFIEGYLYCMHLNLPKP
;
A
#
# COMPACT_ATOMS: atom_id res chain seq x y z
N MET A 1 -41.95 25.35 -26.37
CA MET A 1 -41.25 26.18 -25.36
C MET A 1 -40.64 25.36 -24.23
N LEU A 2 -41.35 24.40 -23.61
CA LEU A 2 -40.76 23.56 -22.55
C LEU A 2 -39.56 22.71 -23.02
N THR A 3 -39.61 22.14 -24.22
CA THR A 3 -38.53 21.29 -24.77
C THR A 3 -37.20 22.03 -24.93
N SER A 4 -37.22 23.32 -25.27
CA SER A 4 -36.01 24.14 -25.40
C SER A 4 -35.36 24.43 -24.03
N ILE A 5 -36.15 24.55 -22.96
CA ILE A 5 -35.63 24.79 -21.60
C ILE A 5 -34.89 23.55 -21.08
N TYR A 6 -35.43 22.35 -21.32
CA TYR A 6 -34.77 21.10 -20.93
C TYR A 6 -33.42 20.90 -21.64
N ILE A 7 -33.34 21.26 -22.92
CA ILE A 7 -32.08 21.16 -23.69
C ILE A 7 -31.03 22.13 -23.13
N ILE A 8 -31.42 23.37 -22.81
CA ILE A 8 -30.50 24.38 -22.25
C ILE A 8 -30.00 23.96 -20.86
N VAL A 9 -30.88 23.44 -20.01
CA VAL A 9 -30.49 22.91 -18.69
C VAL A 9 -29.56 21.71 -18.83
N PHE A 10 -29.85 20.80 -19.75
CA PHE A 10 -29.00 19.62 -20.00
C PHE A 10 -27.61 20.00 -20.52
N ILE A 11 -27.52 20.95 -21.46
CA ILE A 11 -26.25 21.48 -21.97
C ILE A 11 -25.48 22.21 -20.86
N SER A 12 -26.18 22.95 -19.99
CA SER A 12 -25.56 23.66 -18.87
C SER A 12 -25.00 22.68 -17.82
N ILE A 13 -25.72 21.60 -17.51
CA ILE A 13 -25.24 20.52 -16.64
C ILE A 13 -24.03 19.81 -17.27
N MET A 14 -24.06 19.53 -18.57
CA MET A 14 -22.94 18.93 -19.28
C MET A 14 -21.72 19.84 -19.32
N LEU A 15 -21.89 21.15 -19.49
CA LEU A 15 -20.80 22.13 -19.44
C LEU A 15 -20.22 22.30 -18.04
N ILE A 16 -21.05 22.23 -16.99
CA ILE A 16 -20.59 22.22 -15.59
C ILE A 16 -19.82 20.92 -15.29
N ALA A 17 -20.30 19.77 -15.79
CA ALA A 17 -19.61 18.49 -15.67
C ALA A 17 -18.30 18.45 -16.47
N TYR A 18 -18.24 19.09 -17.64
CA TYR A 18 -17.04 19.21 -18.46
C TYR A 18 -16.03 20.22 -17.89
N GLY A 19 -16.52 21.25 -17.19
CA GLY A 19 -15.71 22.24 -16.47
C GLY A 19 -15.07 21.71 -15.18
N GLN A 20 -15.53 20.56 -14.69
CA GLN A 20 -14.86 19.78 -13.64
C GLN A 20 -13.86 18.83 -14.31
N ALA A 21 -12.84 19.42 -14.95
CA ALA A 21 -11.63 18.69 -15.30
C ALA A 21 -11.16 17.91 -14.06
N GLU A 22 -10.94 16.61 -14.27
CA GLU A 22 -10.40 15.61 -13.36
C GLU A 22 -9.81 16.18 -12.05
N VAL A 23 -10.54 16.03 -10.95
CA VAL A 23 -9.99 16.34 -9.62
C VAL A 23 -8.89 15.31 -9.34
N ILE A 24 -7.66 15.70 -9.59
CA ILE A 24 -6.49 14.86 -9.34
C ILE A 24 -6.28 14.77 -7.82
N PHE A 25 -6.55 13.61 -7.26
CA PHE A 25 -6.30 13.36 -5.84
C PHE A 25 -4.80 13.09 -5.59
N CYS A 26 -4.03 14.18 -5.42
CA CYS A 26 -2.58 14.15 -5.26
C CYS A 26 -2.06 13.12 -4.23
N GLN A 27 -2.77 12.93 -3.12
CA GLN A 27 -2.38 12.01 -2.04
C GLN A 27 -2.40 10.52 -2.43
N TYR A 28 -3.01 10.16 -3.55
CA TYR A 28 -3.07 8.78 -4.06
C TYR A 28 -2.18 8.58 -5.29
N LEU A 29 -1.47 9.60 -5.75
CA LEU A 29 -0.53 9.48 -6.86
C LEU A 29 0.79 8.86 -6.38
N PRO A 30 1.30 7.83 -7.07
CA PRO A 30 2.64 7.31 -6.83
C PRO A 30 3.70 8.40 -7.03
N CYS A 31 4.80 8.33 -6.27
CA CYS A 31 5.84 9.35 -6.33
C CYS A 31 6.55 9.43 -7.70
N GLU A 32 6.51 8.38 -8.52
CA GLU A 32 7.02 8.36 -9.91
C GLU A 32 6.32 9.42 -10.80
N TYR A 33 5.06 9.73 -10.50
CA TYR A 33 4.30 10.78 -11.21
C TYR A 33 4.75 12.20 -10.88
N CYS A 34 5.64 12.37 -9.89
CA CYS A 34 6.28 13.65 -9.62
C CYS A 34 7.39 13.99 -10.62
N GLU A 35 7.75 13.09 -11.53
CA GLU A 35 8.61 13.38 -12.67
C GLU A 35 7.88 14.15 -13.79
N ASP A 36 6.54 14.09 -13.82
CA ASP A 36 5.75 14.90 -14.74
C ASP A 36 5.71 16.38 -14.28
N PRO A 37 6.15 17.35 -15.11
CA PRO A 37 6.23 18.76 -14.71
C PRO A 37 4.87 19.41 -14.41
N ARG A 38 3.81 18.99 -15.11
CA ARG A 38 2.47 19.54 -14.93
C ARG A 38 1.86 19.01 -13.65
N LEU A 39 2.04 17.72 -13.40
CA LEU A 39 1.48 17.04 -12.24
C LEU A 39 2.23 17.40 -10.95
N SER A 40 3.55 17.49 -11.00
CA SER A 40 4.38 17.93 -9.86
C SER A 40 4.09 19.37 -9.43
N THR A 41 3.73 20.24 -10.37
CA THR A 41 3.29 21.61 -10.05
C THR A 41 1.94 21.61 -9.35
N HIS A 42 0.99 20.81 -9.81
CA HIS A 42 -0.34 20.69 -9.20
C HIS A 42 -0.28 20.03 -7.80
N CYS A 43 0.58 19.02 -7.64
CA CYS A 43 0.74 18.23 -6.43
C CYS A 43 2.01 18.59 -5.65
N ILE A 44 2.44 19.85 -5.67
CA ILE A 44 3.77 20.27 -5.18
C ILE A 44 4.04 19.90 -3.71
N ALA A 45 3.03 19.95 -2.84
CA ALA A 45 3.19 19.57 -1.44
C ALA A 45 3.43 18.05 -1.30
N HIS A 46 2.64 17.24 -2.01
CA HIS A 46 2.80 15.79 -2.07
C HIS A 46 4.15 15.40 -2.67
N CYS A 47 4.55 16.03 -3.78
CA CYS A 47 5.81 15.74 -4.42
C CYS A 47 7.03 16.15 -3.60
N LYS A 48 6.98 17.28 -2.89
CA LYS A 48 8.05 17.66 -1.93
C LYS A 48 8.17 16.63 -0.80
N GLN A 49 7.04 16.15 -0.30
CA GLN A 49 7.02 15.10 0.73
C GLN A 49 7.57 13.77 0.18
N CYS A 50 7.10 13.33 -1.00
CA CYS A 50 7.63 12.17 -1.71
C CYS A 50 9.15 12.24 -1.92
N ILE A 51 9.67 13.38 -2.38
CA ILE A 51 11.11 13.55 -2.64
C ILE A 51 11.91 13.55 -1.32
N ALA A 52 11.38 14.14 -0.26
CA ALA A 52 12.02 14.08 1.05
C ALA A 52 12.03 12.64 1.60
N GLU A 53 10.90 11.92 1.49
CA GLU A 53 10.78 10.52 1.89
C GLU A 53 11.66 9.59 1.03
N SER A 54 11.78 9.84 -0.28
CA SER A 54 12.62 9.04 -1.18
C SER A 54 14.11 9.29 -0.99
N ARG A 55 14.53 10.53 -0.69
CA ARG A 55 15.94 10.79 -0.33
C ARG A 55 16.31 10.10 0.98
N VAL A 56 15.42 10.13 1.98
CA VAL A 56 15.59 9.35 3.22
C VAL A 56 15.73 7.85 2.91
N TRP A 57 15.02 7.35 1.90
CA TRP A 57 15.13 5.96 1.46
C TRP A 57 16.46 5.64 0.78
N PHE A 58 16.85 6.39 -0.26
CA PHE A 58 18.02 6.08 -1.10
C PHE A 58 19.37 6.41 -0.45
N ASP A 59 19.43 7.39 0.45
CA ASP A 59 20.68 7.76 1.13
C ASP A 59 20.97 6.88 2.36
N ASN A 60 20.15 5.85 2.61
CA ASN A 60 20.27 5.00 3.78
C ASN A 60 21.37 3.91 3.61
N PRO A 61 22.33 3.78 4.56
CA PRO A 61 23.35 2.72 4.53
C PRO A 61 22.78 1.30 4.38
N LEU A 62 21.56 1.07 4.88
CA LEU A 62 20.86 -0.20 4.75
C LEU A 62 20.63 -0.58 3.29
N VAL A 63 20.42 0.34 2.36
CA VAL A 63 20.23 0.02 0.92
C VAL A 63 21.44 -0.71 0.33
N HIS A 64 22.62 -0.53 0.92
CA HIS A 64 23.86 -1.22 0.50
C HIS A 64 24.11 -2.53 1.25
N THR A 65 23.29 -2.88 2.23
CA THR A 65 23.42 -4.15 2.94
C THR A 65 22.86 -5.30 2.10
N VAL A 66 23.66 -6.36 1.96
CA VAL A 66 23.29 -7.51 1.14
C VAL A 66 22.59 -8.55 2.03
N PRO A 67 21.34 -8.93 1.73
CA PRO A 67 20.65 -10.01 2.41
C PRO A 67 21.44 -11.32 2.32
N GLN A 68 21.41 -12.12 3.39
CA GLN A 68 22.17 -13.37 3.45
C GLN A 68 21.56 -14.51 2.62
N MET A 69 20.30 -14.37 2.23
CA MET A 69 19.53 -15.33 1.45
C MET A 69 19.09 -14.66 0.15
N SER A 70 19.02 -15.42 -0.94
CA SER A 70 18.46 -14.88 -2.18
C SER A 70 16.99 -14.54 -1.98
N LYS A 71 16.50 -13.53 -2.71
CA LYS A 71 15.11 -13.10 -2.62
C LYS A 71 14.15 -14.21 -3.04
N GLU A 72 14.54 -15.04 -4.01
CA GLU A 72 13.75 -16.17 -4.52
C GLU A 72 13.59 -17.27 -3.46
N GLU A 73 14.65 -17.59 -2.72
CA GLU A 73 14.59 -18.56 -1.63
C GLU A 73 13.75 -18.01 -0.47
N ALA A 74 14.00 -16.76 -0.09
CA ALA A 74 13.28 -16.07 0.98
C ALA A 74 11.78 -15.98 0.69
N SER A 75 11.41 -15.58 -0.53
CA SER A 75 10.02 -15.54 -0.98
C SER A 75 9.38 -16.93 -1.01
N ARG A 76 10.14 -18.00 -1.28
CA ARG A 76 9.61 -19.37 -1.22
C ARG A 76 9.30 -19.81 0.20
N ILE A 77 10.18 -19.49 1.16
CA ILE A 77 9.96 -19.76 2.59
C ILE A 77 8.76 -18.95 3.10
N PHE A 78 8.72 -17.66 2.75
CA PHE A 78 7.62 -16.76 3.08
C PHE A 78 6.30 -17.30 2.55
N ARG A 79 6.24 -17.68 1.27
CA ARG A 79 5.03 -18.26 0.66
C ARG A 79 4.58 -19.56 1.34
N ARG A 80 5.52 -20.45 1.67
CA ARG A 80 5.20 -21.68 2.41
C ARG A 80 4.63 -21.38 3.80
N CYS A 81 5.13 -20.36 4.48
CA CYS A 81 4.56 -19.93 5.76
C CYS A 81 3.12 -19.45 5.58
N CYS A 82 2.86 -18.63 4.56
CA CYS A 82 1.51 -18.19 4.22
C CYS A 82 0.56 -19.34 3.89
N GLU A 83 1.00 -20.34 3.10
CA GLU A 83 0.21 -21.53 2.77
C GLU A 83 -0.12 -22.39 4.01
N ASN A 84 0.70 -22.32 5.06
CA ASN A 84 0.48 -23.02 6.32
C ASN A 84 -0.31 -22.20 7.35
N MET A 85 -0.53 -20.91 7.09
CA MET A 85 -1.38 -20.04 7.89
C MET A 85 -2.82 -20.15 7.37
N ASP A 86 -3.81 -19.96 8.24
CA ASP A 86 -5.24 -19.94 7.87
C ASP A 86 -5.59 -18.61 7.16
N ILE A 87 -4.89 -18.31 6.05
CA ILE A 87 -5.13 -17.14 5.20
C ILE A 87 -5.66 -17.60 3.83
N PRO A 88 -6.58 -16.85 3.20
CA PRO A 88 -7.13 -17.25 1.92
C PRO A 88 -6.07 -17.30 0.80
N ASP A 89 -6.22 -18.24 -0.14
CA ASP A 89 -5.28 -18.42 -1.26
C ASP A 89 -5.03 -17.14 -2.09
N GLY A 90 -6.01 -16.24 -2.12
CA GLY A 90 -5.87 -14.92 -2.77
C GLY A 90 -4.81 -14.01 -2.12
N CYS A 91 -4.36 -14.31 -0.90
CA CYS A 91 -3.27 -13.59 -0.21
C CYS A 91 -1.88 -14.08 -0.60
N TYR A 92 -1.74 -15.28 -1.18
CA TYR A 92 -0.41 -15.86 -1.44
C TYR A 92 0.41 -15.06 -2.46
N ASP A 93 -0.26 -14.22 -3.26
CA ASP A 93 0.39 -13.29 -4.19
C ASP A 93 1.14 -12.15 -3.47
N LEU A 94 0.78 -11.86 -2.20
CA LEU A 94 1.48 -10.90 -1.34
C LEU A 94 2.61 -11.53 -0.52
N CYS A 95 2.75 -12.86 -0.56
CA CYS A 95 3.75 -13.57 0.23
C CYS A 95 5.08 -13.66 -0.53
N SER A 96 5.59 -12.49 -0.95
CA SER A 96 6.87 -12.32 -1.62
C SER A 96 7.55 -11.05 -1.12
N TYR A 97 8.88 -11.04 -1.08
CA TYR A 97 9.64 -9.81 -0.84
C TYR A 97 9.63 -8.85 -2.05
N ASP A 98 9.06 -9.26 -3.18
CA ASP A 98 8.79 -8.39 -4.34
C ASP A 98 7.48 -7.61 -4.22
N THR A 99 6.73 -7.82 -3.13
CA THR A 99 5.43 -7.17 -2.94
C THR A 99 5.58 -5.66 -2.77
N THR A 100 4.83 -4.93 -3.58
CA THR A 100 4.88 -3.46 -3.63
C THR A 100 3.71 -2.83 -2.90
N TYR A 101 3.84 -1.54 -2.57
CA TYR A 101 2.74 -0.75 -1.98
C TYR A 101 1.45 -0.86 -2.78
N MET A 102 1.52 -0.81 -4.11
CA MET A 102 0.35 -0.84 -4.98
C MET A 102 -0.44 -2.15 -4.84
N GLN A 103 0.25 -3.28 -4.73
CA GLN A 103 -0.38 -4.59 -4.54
C GLN A 103 -1.10 -4.70 -3.19
N VAL A 104 -0.52 -4.14 -2.12
CA VAL A 104 -1.15 -4.12 -0.80
C VAL A 104 -2.28 -3.09 -0.71
N PHE A 105 -2.15 -1.96 -1.41
CA PHE A 105 -3.17 -0.91 -1.44
C PHE A 105 -4.44 -1.35 -2.20
N GLU A 106 -4.31 -2.14 -3.28
CA GLU A 106 -5.45 -2.66 -4.05
C GLU A 106 -6.45 -3.44 -3.19
N ILE A 107 -6.00 -4.10 -2.12
CA ILE A 107 -6.85 -4.83 -1.16
C ILE A 107 -7.77 -3.90 -0.36
N ARG A 108 -7.39 -2.63 -0.18
CA ARG A 108 -8.15 -1.64 0.60
C ARG A 108 -9.27 -0.96 -0.19
N ILE A 109 -9.24 -1.02 -1.54
CA ILE A 109 -10.13 -0.27 -2.44
C ILE A 109 -11.58 -0.80 -2.47
N VAL A 110 -11.88 -1.92 -1.81
CA VAL A 110 -13.23 -2.52 -1.83
C VAL A 110 -14.29 -1.68 -1.09
N PHE A 111 -13.90 -0.66 -0.31
CA PHE A 111 -14.84 0.10 0.55
C PHE A 111 -15.36 1.44 0.00
N PHE A 112 -14.79 2.01 -1.06
CA PHE A 112 -15.07 3.41 -1.47
C PHE A 112 -15.66 3.60 -2.87
N VAL A 113 -16.16 2.53 -3.51
CA VAL A 113 -16.82 2.66 -4.81
C VAL A 113 -18.34 2.67 -4.59
N PRO A 114 -19.08 3.74 -4.99
CA PRO A 114 -20.52 3.81 -4.82
C PRO A 114 -21.17 2.60 -5.49
N LEU A 115 -22.13 1.99 -4.78
CA LEU A 115 -22.85 0.72 -4.99
C LEU A 115 -23.20 0.32 -6.44
N ILE A 116 -23.14 1.24 -7.40
CA ILE A 116 -23.53 1.07 -8.81
C ILE A 116 -22.37 0.50 -9.67
N ILE A 117 -21.12 0.90 -9.45
CA ILE A 117 -19.95 0.27 -10.11
C ILE A 117 -19.62 -1.08 -9.44
N TYR A 118 -19.94 -1.19 -8.14
CA TYR A 118 -19.77 -2.41 -7.34
C TYR A 118 -20.46 -3.62 -8.00
N ILE A 119 -21.68 -3.51 -8.52
CA ILE A 119 -22.37 -4.67 -9.13
C ILE A 119 -21.70 -5.14 -10.44
N ILE A 120 -21.27 -4.22 -11.30
CA ILE A 120 -20.61 -4.57 -12.58
C ILE A 120 -19.17 -5.07 -12.34
N TYR A 121 -18.46 -4.49 -11.37
CA TYR A 121 -17.14 -4.93 -10.95
C TYR A 121 -17.21 -6.31 -10.27
N VAL A 122 -18.15 -6.51 -9.32
CA VAL A 122 -18.36 -7.75 -8.57
C VAL A 122 -18.57 -8.95 -9.50
N LEU A 123 -19.30 -8.78 -10.61
CA LEU A 123 -19.59 -9.89 -11.52
C LEU A 123 -18.39 -10.36 -12.37
N LYS A 124 -17.30 -9.57 -12.51
CA LYS A 124 -16.21 -9.91 -13.45
C LYS A 124 -14.88 -10.36 -12.82
N GLN A 125 -14.65 -10.22 -11.52
CA GLN A 125 -13.36 -10.63 -10.89
C GLN A 125 -13.50 -11.55 -9.67
N ALA A 126 -14.58 -12.33 -9.59
CA ALA A 126 -14.90 -13.16 -8.44
C ALA A 126 -14.10 -14.48 -8.32
N HIS A 127 -12.89 -14.64 -8.87
CA HIS A 127 -12.28 -15.99 -8.84
C HIS A 127 -10.76 -16.17 -8.68
N LYS A 128 -9.96 -15.13 -8.35
CA LYS A 128 -8.57 -15.42 -7.93
C LYS A 128 -7.88 -14.40 -7.00
N ARG A 129 -8.20 -13.10 -7.10
CA ARG A 129 -7.53 -12.04 -6.32
C ARG A 129 -8.35 -11.45 -5.17
N ARG A 130 -9.56 -11.98 -4.89
CA ARG A 130 -10.59 -11.27 -4.09
C ARG A 130 -10.80 -11.69 -2.65
N CYS A 131 -10.09 -12.69 -2.14
CA CYS A 131 -10.29 -13.13 -0.75
C CYS A 131 -9.27 -12.56 0.23
N CYS A 132 -8.20 -11.91 -0.24
CA CYS A 132 -7.25 -11.32 0.68
C CYS A 132 -7.81 -10.04 1.28
N ARG A 133 -8.21 -10.11 2.54
CA ARG A 133 -8.62 -8.96 3.33
C ARG A 133 -7.41 -8.42 4.09
N PHE A 134 -7.45 -7.12 4.41
CA PHE A 134 -6.33 -6.42 5.04
C PHE A 134 -6.10 -6.82 6.51
N ASP A 135 -7.09 -7.46 7.13
CA ASP A 135 -6.94 -8.13 8.43
C ASP A 135 -5.89 -9.25 8.41
N HIS A 136 -5.61 -9.87 7.26
CA HIS A 136 -4.55 -10.88 7.13
C HIS A 136 -3.14 -10.28 6.98
N LEU A 137 -3.00 -8.95 6.94
CA LEU A 137 -1.70 -8.30 6.77
C LEU A 137 -0.75 -8.63 7.93
N ARG A 138 -1.27 -8.77 9.15
CA ARG A 138 -0.44 -9.11 10.31
C ARG A 138 0.19 -10.48 10.12
N GLU A 139 -0.62 -11.47 9.75
CA GLU A 139 -0.24 -12.86 9.49
C GLU A 139 0.83 -12.94 8.40
N ILE A 140 0.62 -12.20 7.30
CA ILE A 140 1.58 -12.10 6.21
C ILE A 140 2.91 -11.54 6.71
N LEU A 141 2.88 -10.46 7.51
CA LEU A 141 4.11 -9.87 8.04
C LEU A 141 4.79 -10.73 9.10
N ILE A 142 4.05 -11.52 9.90
CA ILE A 142 4.62 -12.52 10.79
C ILE A 142 5.47 -13.50 9.99
N CYS A 143 4.91 -14.03 8.89
CA CYS A 143 5.63 -14.91 7.99
C CYS A 143 6.85 -14.25 7.33
N ALA A 144 6.71 -13.01 6.86
CA ALA A 144 7.81 -12.25 6.27
C ALA A 144 8.96 -12.01 7.27
N SER A 145 8.64 -11.72 8.53
CA SER A 145 9.66 -11.45 9.56
C SER A 145 10.34 -12.71 10.08
N GLY A 146 9.77 -13.90 9.84
CA GLY A 146 10.17 -15.13 10.53
C GLY A 146 10.02 -15.04 12.05
N GLY A 147 9.18 -14.11 12.54
CA GLY A 147 8.98 -13.81 13.95
C GLY A 147 9.97 -12.79 14.56
N ASN A 148 10.90 -12.24 13.78
CA ASN A 148 11.91 -11.31 14.27
C ASN A 148 11.36 -9.88 14.46
N ASP A 149 11.89 -9.17 15.47
CA ASP A 149 11.68 -7.74 15.62
C ASP A 149 12.70 -6.97 14.76
N VAL A 150 12.22 -6.32 13.71
CA VAL A 150 13.04 -5.52 12.78
C VAL A 150 12.88 -4.02 13.00
N THR A 151 12.38 -3.62 14.17
CA THR A 151 12.12 -2.22 14.53
C THR A 151 13.35 -1.32 14.37
N HIS A 152 14.56 -1.81 14.65
CA HIS A 152 15.78 -1.01 14.47
C HIS A 152 15.96 -0.62 12.99
N CYS A 153 15.97 -1.63 12.10
CA CYS A 153 16.10 -1.42 10.67
C CYS A 153 14.97 -0.53 10.12
N CYS A 154 13.72 -0.75 10.54
CA CYS A 154 12.61 0.12 10.14
C CYS A 154 12.77 1.58 10.59
N GLY A 155 13.33 1.78 11.78
CA GLY A 155 13.59 3.11 12.33
C GLY A 155 14.64 3.84 11.52
N GLU A 156 15.74 3.15 11.18
CA GLU A 156 16.76 3.66 10.26
C GLU A 156 16.17 3.92 8.88
N TYR A 157 15.32 3.02 8.36
CA TYR A 157 14.59 3.18 7.10
C TYR A 157 13.66 4.41 7.10
N GLY A 158 13.41 5.03 8.25
CA GLY A 158 12.61 6.25 8.36
C GLY A 158 11.11 6.01 8.47
N ALA A 159 10.67 4.76 8.69
CA ALA A 159 9.25 4.42 8.78
C ALA A 159 8.53 5.06 9.98
N PHE A 160 9.27 5.64 10.93
CA PHE A 160 8.75 6.32 12.12
C PHE A 160 8.90 7.84 12.06
N SER A 161 9.49 8.37 10.98
CA SER A 161 9.72 9.79 10.79
C SER A 161 8.41 10.57 10.60
N GLY A 162 8.42 11.88 10.82
CA GLY A 162 7.24 12.72 10.56
C GLY A 162 6.03 12.44 11.46
N GLY A 163 6.24 11.90 12.66
CA GLY A 163 5.15 11.56 13.59
C GLY A 163 4.55 10.16 13.41
N LEU A 164 5.11 9.34 12.51
CA LEU A 164 4.61 8.00 12.18
C LEU A 164 5.07 6.90 13.15
N SER A 165 5.34 7.27 14.41
CA SER A 165 5.79 6.32 15.45
C SER A 165 4.81 5.16 15.69
N TYR A 166 3.53 5.36 15.37
CA TYR A 166 2.47 4.34 15.45
C TYR A 166 2.61 3.23 14.40
N CYS A 167 3.40 3.43 13.33
CA CYS A 167 3.70 2.40 12.34
C CYS A 167 4.64 1.31 12.85
N ARG A 168 5.21 1.47 14.07
CA ARG A 168 6.14 0.50 14.66
C ARG A 168 5.59 -0.92 14.77
N MET A 169 4.28 -1.09 14.88
CA MET A 169 3.67 -2.42 14.95
C MET A 169 3.94 -3.29 13.70
N PHE A 170 4.05 -2.68 12.51
CA PHE A 170 4.34 -3.40 11.26
C PHE A 170 5.76 -4.01 11.24
N CYS A 171 6.68 -3.50 12.05
CA CYS A 171 8.06 -3.98 12.16
C CYS A 171 8.27 -5.04 13.25
N ARG A 172 7.23 -5.30 14.05
CA ARG A 172 7.19 -6.34 15.08
C ARG A 172 5.85 -7.07 15.02
N PRO A 173 5.58 -7.76 13.90
CA PRO A 173 4.24 -8.29 13.61
C PRO A 173 3.80 -9.38 14.60
N SER A 174 4.75 -10.09 15.20
CA SER A 174 4.51 -11.10 16.24
C SER A 174 4.13 -10.52 17.60
N ASP A 175 4.29 -9.22 17.81
CA ASP A 175 3.92 -8.56 19.06
C ASP A 175 2.39 -8.47 19.18
N ASN A 176 1.86 -8.51 20.40
CA ASN A 176 0.42 -8.45 20.66
C ASN A 176 -0.11 -7.01 20.78
N ARG A 177 0.73 -6.01 20.52
CA ARG A 177 0.41 -4.58 20.60
C ARG A 177 -0.22 -4.00 19.32
N TRP A 178 -0.78 -4.85 18.46
CA TRP A 178 -1.49 -4.39 17.27
C TRP A 178 -2.83 -3.77 17.66
N ALA A 179 -3.13 -2.61 17.11
CA ALA A 179 -4.43 -1.98 17.33
C ALA A 179 -5.53 -2.84 16.69
N VAL A 180 -6.53 -3.24 17.45
CA VAL A 180 -7.57 -4.17 16.95
C VAL A 180 -8.34 -3.60 15.76
N ASP A 181 -8.47 -2.27 15.70
CA ASP A 181 -9.16 -1.52 14.65
C ASP A 181 -8.25 -1.19 13.44
N TYR A 182 -6.98 -1.61 13.44
CA TYR A 182 -6.04 -1.27 12.37
C TYR A 182 -6.54 -1.56 10.95
N PRO A 183 -7.35 -2.61 10.68
CA PRO A 183 -7.78 -2.89 9.31
C PRO A 183 -8.77 -1.88 8.75
N LEU A 184 -9.51 -1.21 9.63
CA LEU A 184 -10.57 -0.26 9.27
C LEU A 184 -10.11 1.18 9.49
N ASN A 185 -9.13 1.40 10.36
CA ASN A 185 -8.66 2.72 10.72
C ASN A 185 -7.74 3.31 9.65
N THR A 186 -8.16 4.44 9.08
CA THR A 186 -7.46 5.10 7.99
C THR A 186 -6.09 5.67 8.38
N LEU A 187 -5.84 5.86 9.68
CA LEU A 187 -4.56 6.29 10.22
C LEU A 187 -3.40 5.40 9.77
N TYR A 188 -3.63 4.08 9.72
CA TYR A 188 -2.59 3.10 9.39
C TYR A 188 -2.34 2.97 7.89
N ALA A 189 -3.17 3.57 7.05
CA ALA A 189 -2.95 3.60 5.61
C ALA A 189 -1.62 4.28 5.25
N SER A 190 -1.27 5.33 5.99
CA SER A 190 0.00 6.03 5.81
C SER A 190 1.21 5.14 6.09
N CYS A 191 1.06 4.09 6.91
CA CYS A 191 2.14 3.15 7.21
C CYS A 191 2.45 2.20 6.05
N LEU A 192 1.47 1.94 5.17
CA LEU A 192 1.62 1.00 4.06
C LEU A 192 2.59 1.48 3.00
N ARG A 193 2.80 2.80 2.88
CA ARG A 193 3.80 3.35 1.96
C ARG A 193 5.22 2.82 2.22
N PHE A 194 5.49 2.32 3.43
CA PHE A 194 6.77 1.76 3.83
C PHE A 194 6.82 0.23 3.76
N ILE A 195 5.81 -0.43 3.17
CA ILE A 195 5.72 -1.90 3.14
C ILE A 195 6.95 -2.56 2.52
N GLU A 196 7.48 -1.98 1.44
CA GLU A 196 8.69 -2.45 0.78
C GLU A 196 9.90 -2.35 1.72
N GLY A 197 9.96 -1.31 2.55
CA GLY A 197 10.96 -1.14 3.59
C GLY A 197 10.84 -2.14 4.73
N TYR A 198 9.61 -2.40 5.18
CA TYR A 198 9.36 -3.45 6.17
C TYR A 198 9.83 -4.80 5.65
N LEU A 199 9.43 -5.17 4.44
CA LEU A 199 9.80 -6.42 3.79
C LEU A 199 11.31 -6.50 3.58
N TYR A 200 11.96 -5.42 3.17
CA TYR A 200 13.41 -5.35 3.03
C TYR A 200 14.13 -5.61 4.36
N CYS A 201 13.71 -4.92 5.42
CA CYS A 201 14.25 -5.13 6.78
C CYS A 201 14.03 -6.55 7.30
N MET A 202 12.86 -7.13 7.02
CA MET A 202 12.54 -8.52 7.34
C MET A 202 13.43 -9.51 6.58
N HIS A 203 13.66 -9.26 5.29
CA HIS A 203 14.54 -10.06 4.46
C HIS A 203 15.99 -10.05 4.94
N LEU A 204 16.50 -8.88 5.32
CA LEU A 204 17.85 -8.72 5.87
C LEU A 204 18.09 -9.56 7.13
N ASN A 205 17.06 -9.77 7.94
CA ASN A 205 17.14 -10.45 9.23
C ASN A 205 16.77 -11.94 9.16
N LEU A 206 16.53 -12.51 7.97
CA LEU A 206 16.32 -13.94 7.84
C LEU A 206 17.60 -14.72 8.20
N PRO A 207 17.47 -15.84 8.93
CA PRO A 207 18.60 -16.70 9.25
C PRO A 207 19.22 -17.29 7.97
N LYS A 208 20.50 -17.66 8.05
CA LYS A 208 21.17 -18.39 6.97
C LYS A 208 20.48 -19.76 6.78
N PRO A 209 20.31 -20.21 5.53
CA PRO A 209 19.80 -21.56 5.25
C PRO A 209 20.74 -22.65 5.78
#